data_AF-A0A2G9U8V6-F1
#
_entry.id   AF-A0A2G9U8V6-F1
#
_cell.length_a   1.000
_cell.length_b   1.000
_cell.length_c   1.000
_cell.angle_alpha   90.00
_cell.angle_beta   90.00
_cell.angle_gamma   90.00
#
_symmetry.space_group_name_H-M   'P 1'
#
loop_
_entity.id
_entity.type
_entity.pdbx_description
1 polymer ?
#
loop_
_entity_poly.entity_id
_entity_poly.type
_entity_poly.pdbx_seq_one_letter_code
_entity_poly.pdbx_strand_id
1 'polypeptide(L)'
;ALALLGNVIVVNVNYRVGPFGYLYMDHDEAPGNVGMLDQQLALYWIRDNIFNFGGNPSRITLFGESAGAASIVAHLIAPGSENLFKNGILQSGSLDNKWSMDSPSRALDKSQQLAYLVGCNRTQMKDTIACLRASPAQLLVDNIWNLNLNFLEFPFVTVSRDKNFFRHKDGFISLREGNYAHHVNLMFGINHDEGNFWNIYNLGNYFDKAEQPELNRDEFHDCVERAFAFQPDLVRNAAKHVYSDPNCTDPSKRTQFYAEQVSFRANFSKKILKQPLLYGELSNRHRPSVSNVKVPALGILTFHSAFFFTATPV
;
A
#
# COMPACT_ATOMS: atom_id res chain seq x y z
N ALA A 1 -9.70 -13.90 18.38
CA ALA A 1 -11.10 -13.48 18.53
C ALA A 1 -11.91 -13.72 17.26
N LEU A 2 -11.44 -13.26 16.09
CA LEU A 2 -12.17 -13.38 14.81
C LEU A 2 -12.67 -14.79 14.46
N ALA A 3 -11.82 -15.83 14.52
CA ALA A 3 -12.24 -17.20 14.25
C ALA A 3 -13.34 -17.71 15.19
N LEU A 4 -13.17 -17.47 16.50
CA LEU A 4 -14.09 -17.93 17.55
C LEU A 4 -15.44 -17.20 17.48
N LEU A 5 -15.42 -15.87 17.43
CA LEU A 5 -16.64 -15.04 17.49
C LEU A 5 -17.38 -14.99 16.16
N GLY A 6 -16.65 -14.98 15.05
CA GLY A 6 -17.24 -15.01 13.71
C GLY A 6 -17.70 -16.41 13.29
N ASN A 7 -17.29 -17.46 14.01
CA ASN A 7 -17.44 -18.85 13.59
C ASN A 7 -16.96 -19.06 12.14
N VAL A 8 -15.72 -18.64 11.89
CA VAL A 8 -15.08 -18.68 10.57
C VAL A 8 -13.68 -19.29 10.66
N ILE A 9 -13.21 -19.83 9.54
CA ILE A 9 -11.80 -20.22 9.40
C ILE A 9 -11.00 -18.99 8.99
N VAL A 10 -9.95 -18.70 9.74
CA VAL A 10 -9.00 -17.63 9.42
C VAL A 10 -7.71 -18.27 8.93
N VAL A 11 -7.29 -17.91 7.72
CA VAL A 11 -6.04 -18.34 7.12
C VAL A 11 -5.13 -17.13 6.99
N ASN A 12 -3.89 -17.25 7.45
CA ASN A 12 -2.84 -16.27 7.18
C ASN A 12 -1.80 -16.89 6.24
N VAL A 13 -1.30 -16.09 5.30
CA VAL A 13 -0.37 -16.53 4.26
C VAL A 13 0.84 -15.61 4.26
N ASN A 14 2.03 -16.20 4.27
CA ASN A 14 3.24 -15.45 4.00
C ASN A 14 3.46 -15.38 2.49
N TYR A 15 3.88 -14.24 1.99
CA TYR A 15 4.32 -14.04 0.61
C TYR A 15 5.62 -13.24 0.61
N ARG A 16 6.44 -13.40 -0.44
CA ARG A 16 7.70 -12.66 -0.53
C ARG A 16 7.44 -11.16 -0.68
N VAL A 17 8.21 -10.35 0.04
CA VAL A 17 8.16 -8.88 0.03
C VAL A 17 9.48 -8.28 -0.44
N GLY A 18 9.50 -6.97 -0.70
CA GLY A 18 10.70 -6.26 -1.13
C GLY A 18 11.27 -6.80 -2.44
N PRO A 19 12.61 -6.78 -2.62
CA PRO A 19 13.22 -7.25 -3.86
C PRO A 19 13.01 -8.76 -4.09
N PHE A 20 12.76 -9.54 -3.03
CA PHE A 20 12.49 -10.98 -3.17
C PHE A 20 11.13 -11.28 -3.79
N GLY A 21 10.17 -10.36 -3.66
CA GLY A 21 8.82 -10.50 -4.20
C GLY A 21 8.58 -9.74 -5.50
N TYR A 22 9.29 -8.63 -5.70
CA TYR A 22 8.89 -7.61 -6.68
C TYR A 22 10.05 -7.05 -7.53
N LEU A 23 11.27 -7.55 -7.39
CA LEU A 23 12.38 -7.15 -8.27
C LEU A 23 12.08 -7.51 -9.73
N TYR A 24 12.29 -6.54 -10.62
CA TYR A 24 11.94 -6.62 -12.04
C TYR A 24 13.13 -6.21 -12.90
N MET A 25 13.57 -7.10 -13.78
CA MET A 25 14.70 -6.85 -14.70
C MET A 25 14.32 -7.04 -16.17
N ASP A 26 13.02 -7.02 -16.49
CA ASP A 26 12.49 -7.32 -17.83
C ASP A 26 13.04 -8.63 -18.42
N HIS A 27 13.29 -9.61 -17.55
CA HIS A 27 13.92 -10.87 -17.87
C HIS A 27 13.17 -12.01 -17.18
N ASP A 28 13.07 -13.17 -17.83
CA ASP A 28 12.24 -14.28 -17.33
C ASP A 28 12.73 -14.82 -15.96
N GLU A 29 14.02 -14.69 -15.65
CA GLU A 29 14.60 -15.03 -14.34
C GLU A 29 14.32 -14.01 -13.22
N ALA A 30 13.85 -12.81 -13.55
CA ALA A 30 13.50 -11.75 -12.61
C ALA A 30 12.28 -10.96 -13.15
N PRO A 31 11.10 -11.62 -13.22
CA PRO A 31 9.95 -11.11 -13.96
C PRO A 31 9.10 -10.11 -13.17
N GLY A 32 9.46 -9.80 -11.92
CA GLY A 32 8.58 -9.08 -10.99
C GLY A 32 7.39 -9.92 -10.51
N ASN A 33 6.63 -9.36 -9.56
CA ASN A 33 5.35 -9.92 -9.05
C ASN A 33 5.37 -11.36 -8.53
N VAL A 34 6.54 -11.94 -8.21
CA VAL A 34 6.60 -13.29 -7.64
C VAL A 34 5.97 -13.36 -6.25
N GLY A 35 5.94 -12.26 -5.50
CA GLY A 35 5.16 -12.14 -4.26
C GLY A 35 3.65 -12.23 -4.50
N MET A 36 3.15 -11.71 -5.63
CA MET A 36 1.75 -11.87 -6.03
C MET A 36 1.44 -13.30 -6.49
N LEU A 37 2.42 -13.97 -7.12
CA LEU A 37 2.31 -15.39 -7.46
C LEU A 37 2.30 -16.28 -6.21
N ASP A 38 3.03 -15.92 -5.15
CA ASP A 38 2.97 -16.62 -3.86
C ASP A 38 1.55 -16.53 -3.27
N GLN A 39 0.95 -15.33 -3.27
CA GLN A 39 -0.44 -15.15 -2.82
C GLN A 39 -1.40 -15.96 -3.70
N GLN A 40 -1.25 -15.90 -5.03
CA GLN A 40 -2.09 -16.66 -5.96
C GLN A 40 -1.98 -18.18 -5.73
N LEU A 41 -0.78 -18.70 -5.52
CA LEU A 41 -0.55 -20.10 -5.19
C LEU A 41 -1.22 -20.48 -3.86
N ALA A 42 -1.12 -19.62 -2.84
CA ALA A 42 -1.80 -19.83 -1.58
C ALA A 42 -3.33 -19.86 -1.75
N LEU A 43 -3.90 -19.02 -2.61
CA LEU A 43 -5.33 -19.05 -2.93
C LEU A 43 -5.76 -20.36 -3.61
N TYR A 44 -4.95 -20.88 -4.53
CA TYR A 44 -5.17 -22.21 -5.10
C TYR A 44 -5.15 -23.28 -4.01
N TRP A 45 -4.13 -23.26 -3.15
CA TRP A 45 -4.02 -24.20 -2.04
C TRP A 45 -5.23 -24.14 -1.10
N ILE A 46 -5.67 -22.93 -0.72
CA ILE A 46 -6.84 -22.74 0.15
C ILE A 46 -8.09 -23.29 -0.54
N ARG A 47 -8.36 -22.92 -1.79
CA ARG A 47 -9.51 -23.44 -2.54
C ARG A 47 -9.54 -24.97 -2.55
N ASP A 48 -8.38 -25.60 -2.75
CA ASP A 48 -8.28 -27.05 -2.92
C ASP A 48 -8.29 -27.82 -1.58
N ASN A 49 -7.93 -27.18 -0.48
CA ASN A 49 -7.72 -27.86 0.82
C ASN A 49 -8.65 -27.40 1.94
N ILE A 50 -9.26 -26.21 1.86
CA ILE A 50 -9.99 -25.63 3.00
C ILE A 50 -11.18 -26.49 3.46
N PHE A 51 -11.73 -27.32 2.57
CA PHE A 51 -12.76 -28.31 2.91
C PHE A 51 -12.30 -29.29 3.99
N ASN A 52 -11.04 -29.70 3.99
CA ASN A 52 -10.47 -30.61 5.01
C ASN A 52 -10.38 -29.96 6.40
N PHE A 53 -10.47 -28.63 6.47
CA PHE A 53 -10.51 -27.85 7.71
C PHE A 53 -11.95 -27.46 8.10
N GLY A 54 -12.96 -27.98 7.41
CA GLY A 54 -14.37 -27.65 7.62
C GLY A 54 -14.85 -26.39 6.90
N GLY A 55 -14.05 -25.85 5.99
CA GLY A 55 -14.38 -24.65 5.23
C GLY A 55 -15.16 -24.91 3.95
N ASN A 56 -15.71 -23.86 3.38
CA ASN A 56 -16.38 -23.92 2.08
C ASN A 56 -15.54 -23.17 1.02
N PRO A 57 -14.99 -23.86 0.00
CA PRO A 57 -14.12 -23.24 -1.00
C PRO A 57 -14.84 -22.21 -1.89
N SER A 58 -16.18 -22.23 -1.95
CA SER A 58 -16.98 -21.23 -2.67
C SER A 58 -17.28 -19.97 -1.85
N ARG A 59 -16.85 -19.92 -0.58
CA ARG A 59 -17.10 -18.80 0.37
C ARG A 59 -15.80 -18.17 0.87
N ILE A 60 -14.75 -18.16 0.05
CA ILE A 60 -13.47 -17.51 0.39
C ILE A 60 -13.65 -15.99 0.35
N THR A 61 -13.28 -15.33 1.44
CA THR A 61 -13.22 -13.86 1.56
C THR A 61 -11.77 -13.47 1.77
N LEU A 62 -11.24 -12.60 0.90
CA LEU A 62 -9.93 -11.98 1.13
C LEU A 62 -10.14 -10.74 1.98
N PHE A 63 -9.26 -10.51 2.94
CA PHE A 63 -9.22 -9.26 3.70
C PHE A 63 -7.77 -8.86 3.91
N GLY A 64 -7.50 -7.57 3.77
CA GLY A 64 -6.14 -7.05 3.83
C GLY A 64 -6.14 -5.56 4.07
N GLU A 65 -5.04 -5.10 4.63
CA GLU A 65 -4.80 -3.71 4.97
C GLU A 65 -3.60 -3.16 4.20
N SER A 66 -3.64 -1.88 3.80
CA SER A 66 -2.59 -1.21 3.03
C SER A 66 -2.18 -2.02 1.80
N ALA A 67 -0.93 -2.52 1.74
CA ALA A 67 -0.43 -3.35 0.65
C ALA A 67 -1.24 -4.64 0.45
N GLY A 68 -1.82 -5.20 1.51
CA GLY A 68 -2.73 -6.34 1.42
C GLY A 68 -4.05 -5.97 0.73
N ALA A 69 -4.60 -4.80 1.02
CA ALA A 69 -5.80 -4.28 0.33
C ALA A 69 -5.52 -4.03 -1.16
N ALA A 70 -4.37 -3.42 -1.49
CA ALA A 70 -3.92 -3.26 -2.87
C ALA A 70 -3.71 -4.62 -3.57
N SER A 71 -3.21 -5.63 -2.86
CA SER A 71 -3.05 -6.98 -3.39
C SER A 71 -4.40 -7.63 -3.76
N ILE A 72 -5.46 -7.39 -2.97
CA ILE A 72 -6.82 -7.84 -3.32
C ILE A 72 -7.27 -7.23 -4.65
N VAL A 73 -7.04 -5.92 -4.85
CA VAL A 73 -7.35 -5.26 -6.13
C VAL A 73 -6.55 -5.87 -7.28
N ALA A 74 -5.27 -6.20 -7.07
CA ALA A 74 -4.45 -6.87 -8.06
C ALA A 74 -5.00 -8.26 -8.42
N HIS A 75 -5.50 -9.02 -7.44
CA HIS A 75 -6.18 -10.30 -7.66
C HIS A 75 -7.52 -10.17 -8.39
N LEU A 76 -8.23 -9.04 -8.29
CA LEU A 76 -9.42 -8.79 -9.11
C LEU A 76 -9.09 -8.64 -10.60
N ILE A 77 -7.88 -8.16 -10.92
CA ILE A 77 -7.44 -7.93 -12.30
C ILE A 77 -6.81 -9.20 -12.89
N ALA A 78 -5.99 -9.90 -12.10
CA ALA A 78 -5.17 -11.01 -12.54
C ALA A 78 -6.03 -12.18 -13.07
N PRO A 79 -5.85 -12.58 -14.35
CA PRO A 79 -6.63 -13.69 -14.93
C PRO A 79 -6.49 -15.00 -14.16
N GLY A 80 -5.32 -15.27 -13.57
CA GLY A 80 -5.07 -16.49 -12.80
C GLY A 80 -5.74 -16.53 -11.42
N SER A 81 -6.38 -15.44 -10.98
CA SER A 81 -7.08 -15.37 -9.70
C SER A 81 -8.60 -15.31 -9.83
N GLU A 82 -9.10 -15.32 -11.07
CA GLU A 82 -10.53 -15.35 -11.36
C GLU A 82 -11.17 -16.59 -10.72
N ASN A 83 -12.27 -16.39 -9.97
CA ASN A 83 -13.00 -17.44 -9.25
C ASN A 83 -12.27 -18.11 -8.07
N LEU A 84 -11.14 -17.57 -7.57
CA LEU A 84 -10.48 -18.10 -6.36
C LEU A 84 -11.09 -17.56 -5.05
N PHE A 85 -11.87 -16.49 -5.12
CA PHE A 85 -12.51 -15.87 -3.97
C PHE A 85 -13.82 -15.18 -4.37
N LYS A 86 -14.70 -14.97 -3.38
CA LYS A 86 -16.04 -14.43 -3.60
C LYS A 86 -16.23 -13.02 -3.02
N ASN A 87 -15.49 -12.69 -1.97
CA ASN A 87 -15.58 -11.37 -1.34
C ASN A 87 -14.19 -10.80 -1.05
N GLY A 88 -14.09 -9.47 -1.03
CA GLY A 88 -12.89 -8.73 -0.64
C GLY A 88 -13.21 -7.67 0.41
N ILE A 89 -12.37 -7.55 1.44
CA ILE A 89 -12.40 -6.46 2.43
C ILE A 89 -11.08 -5.69 2.33
N LEU A 90 -11.15 -4.43 1.90
CA LEU A 90 -10.00 -3.60 1.58
C LEU A 90 -9.87 -2.47 2.57
N GLN A 91 -8.87 -2.54 3.43
CA GLN A 91 -8.65 -1.55 4.49
C GLN A 91 -7.52 -0.63 4.06
N SER A 92 -7.82 0.64 3.80
CA SER A 92 -6.81 1.69 3.63
C SER A 92 -5.82 1.48 2.47
N GLY A 93 -6.23 0.77 1.41
CA GLY A 93 -5.37 0.55 0.26
C GLY A 93 -6.09 0.15 -1.02
N SER A 94 -5.61 0.68 -2.13
CA SER A 94 -6.02 0.34 -3.49
C SER A 94 -4.78 0.28 -4.38
N LEU A 95 -4.87 -0.42 -5.51
CA LEU A 95 -3.74 -0.61 -6.42
C LEU A 95 -3.44 0.63 -7.29
N ASP A 96 -4.34 1.61 -7.35
CA ASP A 96 -4.09 2.90 -8.02
C ASP A 96 -3.37 3.92 -7.13
N ASN A 97 -3.11 3.58 -5.86
CA ASN A 97 -2.24 4.39 -5.01
C ASN A 97 -0.81 4.38 -5.58
N LYS A 98 -0.17 5.56 -5.63
CA LYS A 98 1.21 5.70 -6.15
C LYS A 98 2.23 4.78 -5.45
N TRP A 99 2.00 4.49 -4.17
CA TRP A 99 2.86 3.64 -3.37
C TRP A 99 2.67 2.14 -3.61
N SER A 100 1.66 1.72 -4.38
CA SER A 100 1.22 0.33 -4.46
C SER A 100 1.59 -0.37 -5.76
N MET A 101 1.90 0.39 -6.81
CA MET A 101 2.15 -0.13 -8.15
C MET A 101 3.11 0.74 -8.96
N ASP A 102 4.09 0.11 -9.62
CA ASP A 102 5.06 0.75 -10.50
C ASP A 102 4.79 0.43 -11.98
N SER A 103 5.22 1.31 -12.88
CA SER A 103 5.40 0.94 -14.28
C SER A 103 6.58 -0.04 -14.44
N PRO A 104 6.61 -0.88 -15.49
CA PRO A 104 7.78 -1.72 -15.76
C PRO A 104 9.09 -0.93 -15.84
N SER A 105 9.04 0.28 -16.42
CA SER A 105 10.21 1.16 -16.50
C SER A 105 10.71 1.62 -15.13
N ARG A 106 9.80 1.99 -14.22
CA ARG A 106 10.17 2.43 -12.87
C ARG A 106 10.68 1.27 -12.01
N ALA A 107 10.02 0.10 -12.11
CA ALA A 107 10.46 -1.10 -11.40
C ALA A 107 11.84 -1.57 -11.88
N LEU A 108 12.12 -1.48 -13.18
CA LEU A 108 13.43 -1.77 -13.76
C LEU A 108 14.51 -0.83 -13.24
N ASP A 109 14.25 0.48 -13.26
CA ASP A 109 15.17 1.51 -12.76
C ASP A 109 15.52 1.28 -11.28
N LYS A 110 14.54 1.05 -10.41
CA LYS A 110 14.77 0.71 -8.99
C LYS A 110 15.61 -0.56 -8.83
N SER A 111 15.35 -1.59 -9.64
CA SER A 111 16.10 -2.85 -9.60
C SER A 111 17.56 -2.68 -10.05
N GLN A 112 17.80 -1.85 -11.06
CA GLN A 112 19.16 -1.52 -11.54
C GLN A 112 19.92 -0.67 -10.52
N GLN A 113 19.26 0.27 -9.85
CA GLN A 113 19.86 1.05 -8.76
C GLN A 113 20.27 0.14 -7.59
N LEU A 114 19.41 -0.81 -7.18
CA LEU A 114 19.80 -1.80 -6.16
C LEU A 114 21.01 -2.63 -6.61
N ALA A 115 21.01 -3.10 -7.86
CA ALA A 115 22.13 -3.85 -8.42
C ALA A 115 23.43 -3.05 -8.39
N TYR A 116 23.37 -1.74 -8.68
CA TYR A 116 24.52 -0.86 -8.55
C TYR A 116 25.01 -0.74 -7.09
N LEU A 117 24.11 -0.46 -6.15
CA LEU A 117 24.42 -0.27 -4.73
C LEU A 117 25.09 -1.49 -4.09
N VAL A 118 24.72 -2.70 -4.52
CA VAL A 118 25.29 -3.95 -3.98
C VAL A 118 26.45 -4.51 -4.81
N GLY A 119 26.96 -3.75 -5.79
CA GLY A 119 28.10 -4.16 -6.61
C GLY A 119 27.79 -5.26 -7.62
N CYS A 120 26.52 -5.42 -8.01
CA CYS A 120 26.04 -6.40 -8.99
C CYS A 120 25.72 -5.83 -10.37
N ASN A 121 26.00 -4.55 -10.64
CA ASN A 121 25.87 -4.02 -11.99
C ASN A 121 26.85 -4.74 -12.95
N ARG A 122 26.33 -5.45 -13.95
CA ARG A 122 27.09 -6.16 -14.99
C ARG A 122 26.60 -5.72 -16.37
N THR A 123 27.41 -5.96 -17.39
CA THR A 123 27.08 -5.63 -18.78
C THR A 123 25.86 -6.42 -19.29
N GLN A 124 25.76 -7.70 -18.92
CA GLN A 124 24.65 -8.56 -19.31
C GLN A 124 23.63 -8.67 -18.18
N MET A 125 22.34 -8.54 -18.51
CA MET A 125 21.26 -8.61 -17.52
C MET A 125 21.25 -9.93 -16.75
N LYS A 126 21.52 -11.05 -17.43
CA LYS A 126 21.59 -12.38 -16.82
C LYS A 126 22.68 -12.46 -15.74
N ASP A 127 23.83 -11.85 -15.98
CA ASP A 127 24.95 -11.83 -15.01
C ASP A 127 24.63 -10.92 -13.81
N THR A 128 23.94 -9.81 -14.05
CA THR A 128 23.41 -8.95 -12.98
C THR A 128 22.45 -9.74 -12.08
N ILE A 129 21.50 -10.47 -12.67
CA ILE A 129 20.54 -11.32 -11.93
C ILE A 129 21.26 -12.43 -11.16
N ALA A 130 22.24 -13.10 -11.78
CA ALA A 130 23.03 -14.15 -11.14
C ALA A 130 23.80 -13.60 -9.93
N CYS A 131 24.41 -12.42 -10.05
CA CYS A 131 25.09 -11.74 -8.94
C CYS A 131 24.13 -11.39 -7.80
N LEU A 132 22.98 -10.80 -8.12
CA LEU A 132 21.95 -10.46 -7.13
C LEU A 132 21.48 -11.70 -6.36
N ARG A 133 21.29 -12.83 -7.06
CA ARG A 133 20.88 -14.10 -6.47
C ARG A 133 21.95 -14.70 -5.55
N ALA A 134 23.23 -14.48 -5.87
CA ALA A 134 24.37 -14.91 -5.05
C ALA A 134 24.67 -13.95 -3.87
N SER A 135 24.05 -12.77 -3.84
CA SER A 135 24.29 -11.78 -2.80
C SER A 135 23.61 -12.19 -1.48
N PRO A 136 24.20 -11.86 -0.32
CA PRO A 136 23.53 -12.05 0.98
C PRO A 136 22.20 -11.31 1.02
N ALA A 137 21.13 -11.97 1.47
CA ALA A 137 19.80 -11.38 1.55
C ALA A 137 19.78 -10.08 2.37
N GLN A 138 20.54 -10.04 3.47
CA GLN A 138 20.65 -8.85 4.32
C GLN A 138 21.22 -7.65 3.57
N LEU A 139 22.24 -7.86 2.73
CA LEU A 139 22.85 -6.80 1.92
C LEU A 139 21.82 -6.16 0.98
N LEU A 140 20.92 -6.97 0.39
CA LEU A 140 19.85 -6.46 -0.45
C LEU A 140 18.88 -5.61 0.39
N VAL A 141 18.40 -6.14 1.53
CA VAL A 141 17.45 -5.47 2.42
C VAL A 141 17.99 -4.15 2.94
N ASP A 142 19.25 -4.10 3.34
CA ASP A 142 19.88 -2.90 3.91
C ASP A 142 19.99 -1.76 2.88
N ASN A 143 19.97 -2.08 1.58
CA ASN A 143 20.15 -1.11 0.50
C ASN A 143 18.84 -0.70 -0.21
N ILE A 144 17.70 -1.32 0.08
CA ILE A 144 16.44 -1.01 -0.65
C ILE A 144 15.95 0.42 -0.41
N TRP A 145 16.30 1.04 0.71
CA TRP A 145 15.90 2.40 1.05
C TRP A 145 16.90 3.47 0.57
N ASN A 146 18.05 3.05 0.01
CA ASN A 146 19.06 3.95 -0.57
C ASN A 146 18.80 4.24 -2.06
N LEU A 147 17.66 3.80 -2.59
CA LEU A 147 17.22 4.10 -3.94
C LEU A 147 16.76 5.57 -4.05
N ASN A 148 16.81 6.12 -5.25
CA ASN A 148 16.22 7.43 -5.51
C ASN A 148 14.68 7.31 -5.54
N LEU A 149 14.04 7.60 -4.41
CA LEU A 149 12.59 7.47 -4.19
C LEU A 149 11.94 8.85 -4.00
N ASN A 150 10.73 9.00 -4.53
CA ASN A 150 9.89 10.17 -4.26
C ASN A 150 9.18 10.04 -2.91
N PHE A 151 8.52 11.12 -2.49
CA PHE A 151 7.69 11.15 -1.29
C PHE A 151 6.60 10.05 -1.32
N LEU A 152 6.54 9.24 -0.26
CA LEU A 152 5.68 8.04 -0.15
C LEU A 152 5.84 7.03 -1.29
N GLU A 153 7.03 6.95 -1.89
CA GLU A 153 7.34 5.89 -2.83
C GLU A 153 8.06 4.74 -2.14
N PHE A 154 7.67 3.50 -2.45
CA PHE A 154 8.28 2.32 -1.87
C PHE A 154 9.26 1.65 -2.85
N PRO A 155 10.32 0.99 -2.33
CA PRO A 155 11.39 0.41 -3.15
C PRO A 155 10.93 -0.64 -4.16
N PHE A 156 10.07 -1.56 -3.74
CA PHE A 156 9.71 -2.73 -4.54
C PHE A 156 8.25 -3.07 -4.27
N VAL A 157 7.41 -2.83 -5.28
CA VAL A 157 5.95 -2.95 -5.23
C VAL A 157 5.45 -3.68 -6.47
N THR A 158 4.13 -3.91 -6.56
CA THR A 158 3.54 -4.58 -7.72
C THR A 158 3.94 -3.90 -9.03
N VAL A 159 4.46 -4.66 -9.99
CA VAL A 159 4.73 -4.16 -11.34
C VAL A 159 3.45 -4.24 -12.14
N SER A 160 2.99 -3.11 -12.68
CA SER A 160 1.71 -3.01 -13.39
C SER A 160 1.56 -3.94 -14.59
N ARG A 161 2.66 -4.45 -15.15
CA ARG A 161 2.64 -5.38 -16.27
C ARG A 161 3.82 -6.34 -16.17
N ASP A 162 3.48 -7.62 -16.16
CA ASP A 162 4.42 -8.73 -16.14
C ASP A 162 3.83 -9.92 -16.91
N LYS A 163 4.68 -10.83 -17.38
CA LYS A 163 4.25 -11.97 -18.21
C LYS A 163 3.49 -13.06 -17.44
N ASN A 164 3.54 -13.05 -16.10
CA ASN A 164 3.09 -14.17 -15.26
C ASN A 164 1.78 -13.87 -14.52
N PHE A 165 1.78 -12.87 -13.63
CA PHE A 165 0.65 -12.55 -12.76
C PHE A 165 -0.44 -11.78 -13.52
N PHE A 166 -0.12 -10.65 -14.15
CA PHE A 166 -1.07 -9.93 -15.00
C PHE A 166 -1.19 -10.48 -16.43
N ARG A 167 -0.20 -11.26 -16.88
CA ARG A 167 -0.15 -11.89 -18.22
C ARG A 167 -0.23 -10.86 -19.35
N HIS A 168 -1.39 -10.73 -19.97
CA HIS A 168 -1.66 -9.80 -21.08
C HIS A 168 -2.31 -8.49 -20.63
N LYS A 169 -2.61 -8.35 -19.34
CA LYS A 169 -3.22 -7.14 -18.77
C LYS A 169 -2.14 -6.19 -18.24
N ASP A 170 -2.55 -4.93 -18.13
CA ASP A 170 -1.82 -3.89 -17.42
C ASP A 170 -2.71 -3.37 -16.29
N GLY A 171 -2.19 -3.32 -15.07
CA GLY A 171 -2.92 -2.95 -13.86
C GLY A 171 -3.50 -1.54 -13.92
N PHE A 172 -2.73 -0.56 -14.42
CA PHE A 172 -3.21 0.82 -14.56
C PHE A 172 -4.35 0.90 -15.58
N ILE A 173 -4.17 0.25 -16.74
CA ILE A 173 -5.18 0.24 -17.80
C ILE A 173 -6.43 -0.49 -17.33
N SER A 174 -6.29 -1.64 -16.68
CA SER A 174 -7.41 -2.46 -16.23
C SER A 174 -8.28 -1.73 -15.21
N LEU A 175 -7.67 -1.01 -14.25
CA LEU A 175 -8.40 -0.17 -13.31
C LEU A 175 -9.10 0.99 -14.00
N ARG A 176 -8.41 1.66 -14.93
CA ARG A 176 -8.97 2.79 -15.68
C ARG A 176 -10.14 2.37 -16.55
N GLU A 177 -10.09 1.21 -17.18
CA GLU A 177 -11.10 0.74 -18.13
C GLU A 177 -12.22 -0.09 -17.47
N GLY A 178 -12.00 -0.60 -16.26
CA GLY A 178 -12.97 -1.47 -15.60
C GLY A 178 -12.79 -2.96 -15.91
N ASN A 179 -11.61 -3.37 -16.39
CA ASN A 179 -11.31 -4.73 -16.86
C ASN A 179 -10.85 -5.66 -15.72
N TYR A 180 -11.68 -5.77 -14.68
CA TYR A 180 -11.47 -6.61 -13.50
C TYR A 180 -12.74 -7.43 -13.18
N ALA A 181 -12.64 -8.38 -12.25
CA ALA A 181 -13.75 -9.23 -11.85
C ALA A 181 -14.89 -8.41 -11.21
N HIS A 182 -16.11 -8.52 -11.77
CA HIS A 182 -17.32 -7.83 -11.29
C HIS A 182 -18.24 -8.69 -10.42
N HIS A 183 -17.94 -9.98 -10.27
CA HIS A 183 -18.75 -10.93 -9.51
C HIS A 183 -18.34 -11.07 -8.03
N VAL A 184 -17.34 -10.29 -7.60
CA VAL A 184 -16.79 -10.26 -6.24
C VAL A 184 -17.47 -9.14 -5.45
N ASN A 185 -17.93 -9.43 -4.23
CA ASN A 185 -18.48 -8.40 -3.34
C ASN A 185 -17.33 -7.68 -2.63
N LEU A 186 -17.37 -6.34 -2.59
CA LEU A 186 -16.31 -5.54 -1.97
C LEU A 186 -16.85 -4.72 -0.79
N MET A 187 -16.13 -4.79 0.32
CA MET A 187 -16.21 -3.85 1.42
C MET A 187 -14.87 -3.12 1.51
N PHE A 188 -14.89 -1.81 1.67
CA PHE A 188 -13.66 -1.05 1.80
C PHE A 188 -13.82 0.14 2.72
N GLY A 189 -12.73 0.58 3.31
CA GLY A 189 -12.73 1.72 4.22
C GLY A 189 -11.38 2.38 4.35
N ILE A 190 -11.40 3.60 4.86
CA ILE A 190 -10.23 4.38 5.22
C ILE A 190 -10.35 4.84 6.67
N ASN A 191 -9.23 5.19 7.27
CA ASN A 191 -9.20 5.94 8.51
C ASN A 191 -9.20 7.44 8.24
N HIS A 192 -9.58 8.23 9.23
CA HIS A 192 -9.56 9.69 9.13
C HIS A 192 -8.14 10.26 8.96
N ASP A 193 -7.14 9.66 9.64
CA ASP A 193 -5.79 10.21 9.83
C ASP A 193 -4.68 9.32 9.21
N GLU A 194 -4.91 8.76 8.01
CA GLU A 194 -4.01 7.78 7.33
C GLU A 194 -2.55 8.25 7.19
N GLY A 195 -2.36 9.50 6.77
CA GLY A 195 -1.05 10.03 6.40
C GLY A 195 -0.16 10.38 7.60
N ASN A 196 -0.74 10.52 8.79
CA ASN A 196 0.01 10.97 9.97
C ASN A 196 1.16 10.03 10.33
N PHE A 197 0.95 8.71 10.17
CA PHE A 197 2.02 7.74 10.40
C PHE A 197 3.21 7.94 9.46
N TRP A 198 2.94 8.16 8.18
CA TRP A 198 4.00 8.34 7.19
C TRP A 198 4.66 9.71 7.24
N ASN A 199 3.95 10.73 7.71
CA ASN A 199 4.50 12.06 7.91
C ASN A 199 5.62 12.07 8.97
N ILE A 200 5.59 11.17 9.96
CA ILE A 200 6.68 11.02 10.93
C ILE A 200 7.99 10.66 10.22
N TYR A 201 7.94 9.77 9.22
CA TYR A 201 9.13 9.32 8.50
C TYR A 201 9.59 10.30 7.42
N ASN A 202 8.65 10.94 6.71
CA ASN A 202 8.99 11.78 5.56
C ASN A 202 9.10 13.28 5.92
N LEU A 203 8.47 13.70 7.01
CA LEU A 203 8.37 15.09 7.49
C LEU A 203 8.69 15.17 8.99
N GLY A 204 9.65 14.35 9.46
CA GLY A 204 9.97 14.17 10.88
C GLY A 204 10.23 15.46 11.66
N ASN A 205 10.84 16.48 11.02
CA ASN A 205 11.05 17.80 11.63
C ASN A 205 9.75 18.44 12.17
N TYR A 206 8.62 18.11 11.55
CA TYR A 206 7.30 18.63 11.91
C TYR A 206 6.48 17.63 12.71
N PHE A 207 6.52 16.34 12.35
CA PHE A 207 5.58 15.32 12.83
C PHE A 207 6.17 14.29 13.81
N ASP A 208 7.49 14.19 13.98
CA ASP A 208 8.09 13.31 15.00
C ASP A 208 8.01 13.95 16.40
N LYS A 209 6.77 14.06 16.90
CA LYS A 209 6.43 14.71 18.16
C LYS A 209 5.45 13.86 18.96
N ALA A 210 5.54 13.96 20.28
CA ALA A 210 4.66 13.24 21.20
C ALA A 210 3.21 13.78 21.22
N GLU A 211 3.04 15.05 20.84
CA GLU A 211 1.75 15.74 20.76
C GLU A 211 1.40 16.05 19.30
N GLN A 212 0.12 16.32 19.05
CA GLN A 212 -0.34 16.73 17.73
C GLN A 212 0.39 18.01 17.29
N PRO A 213 1.06 17.99 16.13
CA PRO A 213 1.82 19.14 15.69
C PRO A 213 0.89 20.27 15.26
N GLU A 214 1.31 21.51 15.54
CA GLU A 214 0.72 22.70 14.97
C GLU A 214 1.69 23.31 13.96
N LEU A 215 1.16 23.66 12.79
CA LEU A 215 1.92 24.29 11.71
C LEU A 215 1.40 25.70 11.48
N ASN A 216 2.30 26.63 11.18
CA ASN A 216 1.91 27.88 10.53
C ASN A 216 1.84 27.71 9.00
N ARG A 217 1.45 28.76 8.27
CA ARG A 217 1.23 28.67 6.82
C ARG A 217 2.51 28.36 6.04
N ASP A 218 3.65 28.90 6.46
CA ASP A 218 4.91 28.72 5.75
C ASP A 218 5.47 27.30 5.94
N GLU A 219 5.34 26.75 7.15
CA GLU A 219 5.67 25.35 7.45
C GLU A 219 4.75 24.38 6.69
N PHE A 220 3.47 24.70 6.56
CA PHE A 220 2.54 23.96 5.72
C PHE A 220 2.95 23.98 4.24
N HIS A 221 3.31 25.15 3.71
CA HIS A 221 3.78 25.27 2.33
C HIS A 221 5.05 24.45 2.09
N ASP A 222 5.99 24.42 3.04
CA ASP A 222 7.19 23.56 2.95
C ASP A 222 6.82 22.07 2.91
N CYS A 223 5.86 21.64 3.73
CA CYS A 223 5.34 20.27 3.67
C CYS A 223 4.75 19.93 2.29
N VAL A 224 3.96 20.84 1.71
CA VAL A 224 3.39 20.66 0.36
C VAL A 224 4.47 20.61 -0.71
N GLU A 225 5.49 21.48 -0.63
CA GLU A 225 6.61 21.48 -1.57
C GLU A 225 7.36 20.14 -1.56
N ARG A 226 7.65 19.59 -0.38
CA ARG A 226 8.31 18.29 -0.24
C ARG A 226 7.44 17.15 -0.76
N ALA A 227 6.17 17.13 -0.36
CA ALA A 227 5.25 16.06 -0.75
C ALA A 227 4.93 16.04 -2.25
N PHE A 228 4.89 17.21 -2.88
CA PHE A 228 4.56 17.39 -4.29
C PHE A 228 5.79 17.76 -5.14
N ALA A 229 7.02 17.48 -4.66
CA ALA A 229 8.26 17.87 -5.33
C ALA A 229 8.36 17.38 -6.78
N PHE A 230 7.77 16.21 -7.09
CA PHE A 230 7.73 15.66 -8.44
C PHE A 230 6.67 16.32 -9.36
N GLN A 231 5.70 17.05 -8.79
CA GLN A 231 4.63 17.69 -9.55
C GLN A 231 5.05 19.07 -10.09
N PRO A 232 4.48 19.56 -11.20
CA PRO A 232 4.75 20.91 -11.70
C PRO A 232 4.37 22.01 -10.69
N ASP A 233 5.00 23.19 -10.80
CA ASP A 233 4.72 24.34 -9.92
C ASP A 233 3.25 24.70 -9.84
N LEU A 234 2.53 24.62 -10.97
CA LEU A 234 1.09 24.88 -11.02
C LEU A 234 0.30 23.96 -10.07
N VAL A 235 0.65 22.67 -10.03
CA VAL A 235 0.00 21.68 -9.17
C VAL A 235 0.36 21.92 -7.71
N ARG A 236 1.63 22.25 -7.42
CA ARG A 236 2.07 22.59 -6.05
C ARG A 236 1.35 23.82 -5.52
N ASN A 237 1.26 24.88 -6.32
CA ASN A 237 0.55 26.10 -5.95
C ASN A 237 -0.96 25.88 -5.79
N ALA A 238 -1.57 25.07 -6.66
CA ALA A 238 -2.96 24.66 -6.51
C ALA A 238 -3.18 23.86 -5.22
N ALA A 239 -2.29 22.94 -4.87
CA ALA A 239 -2.37 22.17 -3.62
C ALA A 239 -2.29 23.09 -2.40
N LYS A 240 -1.32 24.02 -2.36
CA LYS A 240 -1.23 25.03 -1.29
C LYS A 240 -2.53 25.82 -1.15
N HIS A 241 -3.14 26.22 -2.25
CA HIS A 241 -4.38 26.99 -2.23
C HIS A 241 -5.58 26.16 -1.76
N VAL A 242 -5.79 24.97 -2.32
CA VAL A 242 -6.93 24.09 -2.03
C VAL A 242 -6.96 23.63 -0.57
N TYR A 243 -5.79 23.37 0.01
CA TYR A 243 -5.64 22.88 1.38
C TYR A 243 -5.28 23.99 2.38
N SER A 244 -5.34 25.26 1.98
CA SER A 244 -5.13 26.38 2.92
C SER A 244 -6.38 26.65 3.75
N ASP A 245 -6.22 27.21 4.94
CA ASP A 245 -7.35 27.73 5.73
C ASP A 245 -7.86 29.02 5.07
N PRO A 246 -9.11 29.07 4.57
CA PRO A 246 -9.67 30.26 3.93
C PRO A 246 -9.92 31.40 4.92
N ASN A 247 -9.98 31.12 6.22
CA ASN A 247 -10.23 32.08 7.28
C ASN A 247 -8.95 32.53 8.01
N CYS A 248 -7.77 32.15 7.50
CA CYS A 248 -6.49 32.51 8.11
C CYS A 248 -6.25 34.02 8.03
N THR A 249 -6.39 34.71 9.17
CA THR A 249 -6.11 36.16 9.28
C THR A 249 -4.65 36.46 9.65
N ASP A 250 -3.96 35.50 10.27
CA ASP A 250 -2.55 35.61 10.68
C ASP A 250 -1.76 34.40 10.18
N PRO A 251 -0.90 34.57 9.15
CA PRO A 251 -0.08 33.50 8.59
C PRO A 251 0.93 32.86 9.55
N SER A 252 1.33 33.61 10.59
CA SER A 252 2.31 33.16 11.57
C SER A 252 1.70 32.29 12.67
N LYS A 253 0.37 32.35 12.83
CA LYS A 253 -0.36 31.56 13.82
C LYS A 253 -0.24 30.08 13.49
N ARG A 254 0.26 29.32 14.46
CA ARG A 254 0.30 27.85 14.39
C ARG A 254 -1.09 27.30 14.69
N THR A 255 -1.53 26.32 13.92
CA THR A 255 -2.83 25.67 14.10
C THR A 255 -2.74 24.18 13.82
N GLN A 256 -3.66 23.41 14.40
CA GLN A 256 -3.83 21.99 14.08
C GLN A 256 -4.42 21.79 12.67
N PHE A 257 -5.21 22.75 12.16
CA PHE A 257 -5.82 22.67 10.84
C PHE A 257 -4.80 22.35 9.75
N TYR A 258 -3.69 23.10 9.70
CA TYR A 258 -2.65 22.87 8.69
C TYR A 258 -1.98 21.50 8.84
N ALA A 259 -1.76 21.02 10.06
CA ALA A 259 -1.20 19.69 10.27
C ALA A 259 -2.15 18.59 9.80
N GLU A 260 -3.46 18.75 10.00
CA GLU A 260 -4.49 17.82 9.53
C GLU A 260 -4.55 17.76 8.00
N GLN A 261 -4.35 18.89 7.30
CA GLN A 261 -4.35 18.90 5.83
C GLN A 261 -3.14 18.17 5.20
N VAL A 262 -2.03 18.05 5.94
CA VAL A 262 -0.86 17.27 5.49
C VAL A 262 -1.08 15.76 5.70
N SER A 263 -2.14 15.35 6.40
CA SER A 263 -2.53 13.94 6.51
C SER A 263 -3.06 13.43 5.17
N PHE A 264 -2.22 12.76 4.40
CA PHE A 264 -2.64 12.11 3.15
C PHE A 264 -3.76 11.11 3.44
N ARG A 265 -4.88 11.24 2.72
CA ARG A 265 -5.92 10.21 2.72
C ARG A 265 -5.61 9.16 1.66
N ALA A 266 -5.75 7.88 2.01
CA ALA A 266 -5.75 6.82 1.01
C ALA A 266 -6.90 7.08 0.01
N ASN A 267 -6.61 7.03 -1.28
CA ASN A 267 -7.62 7.20 -2.32
C ASN A 267 -8.03 5.83 -2.84
N PHE A 268 -9.34 5.59 -2.93
CA PHE A 268 -9.91 4.49 -3.70
C PHE A 268 -10.35 5.01 -5.07
N SER A 269 -10.04 4.27 -6.14
CA SER A 269 -10.52 4.62 -7.48
C SER A 269 -12.05 4.81 -7.51
N LYS A 270 -12.51 5.96 -8.00
CA LYS A 270 -13.95 6.27 -8.20
C LYS A 270 -14.69 5.23 -9.06
N LYS A 271 -13.97 4.37 -9.79
CA LYS A 271 -14.56 3.31 -10.61
C LYS A 271 -14.77 2.00 -9.85
N ILE A 272 -13.95 1.69 -8.85
CA ILE A 272 -14.23 0.59 -7.90
C ILE A 272 -15.54 0.89 -7.15
N LEU A 273 -15.87 2.18 -6.98
CA LEU A 273 -17.12 2.67 -6.37
C LEU A 273 -18.43 2.36 -7.16
N LYS A 274 -18.41 1.55 -8.23
CA LYS A 274 -19.60 1.24 -9.06
C LYS A 274 -20.19 -0.17 -8.88
N GLN A 275 -19.63 -1.00 -8.00
CA GLN A 275 -20.16 -2.35 -7.68
C GLN A 275 -21.22 -2.29 -6.55
N PRO A 276 -21.83 -3.42 -6.11
CA PRO A 276 -22.58 -3.45 -4.86
C PRO A 276 -21.61 -3.28 -3.70
N LEU A 277 -21.69 -2.15 -2.98
CA LEU A 277 -20.61 -1.68 -2.12
C LEU A 277 -21.08 -1.34 -0.71
N LEU A 278 -20.20 -1.64 0.24
CA LEU A 278 -20.25 -1.12 1.60
C LEU A 278 -18.99 -0.29 1.83
N TYR A 279 -19.16 1.00 2.10
CA TYR A 279 -18.11 1.95 2.46
C TYR A 279 -18.18 2.27 3.94
N GLY A 280 -17.04 2.27 4.62
CA GLY A 280 -16.91 2.72 6.00
C GLY A 280 -15.73 3.68 6.17
N GLU A 281 -15.90 4.69 7.02
CA GLU A 281 -14.81 5.55 7.48
C GLU A 281 -14.66 5.39 8.99
N LEU A 282 -13.46 5.04 9.46
CA LEU A 282 -13.19 4.88 10.89
C LEU A 282 -12.61 6.18 11.46
N SER A 283 -13.38 6.85 12.31
CA SER A 283 -12.99 8.08 13.01
C SER A 283 -12.66 7.86 14.50
N ASN A 284 -12.86 6.65 15.03
CA ASN A 284 -12.59 6.34 16.43
C ASN A 284 -11.08 6.34 16.74
N ARG A 285 -10.69 7.17 17.70
CA ARG A 285 -9.33 7.26 18.24
C ARG A 285 -9.20 6.35 19.47
N HIS A 286 -8.37 5.32 19.41
CA HIS A 286 -8.14 4.40 20.54
C HIS A 286 -6.87 4.80 21.31
N ARG A 287 -6.93 4.91 22.65
CA ARG A 287 -5.71 5.06 23.47
C ARG A 287 -4.95 3.71 23.48
N PRO A 288 -3.71 3.63 22.97
CA PRO A 288 -2.95 2.39 23.06
C PRO A 288 -2.57 2.10 24.52
N SER A 289 -2.59 0.83 24.91
CA SER A 289 -2.10 0.35 26.22
C SER A 289 -0.58 0.15 26.26
N VAL A 290 0.16 0.72 25.30
CA VAL A 290 1.60 0.48 25.13
C VAL A 290 2.36 1.74 25.52
N SER A 291 3.07 1.67 26.65
CA SER A 291 3.85 2.77 27.25
C SER A 291 5.05 3.27 26.41
N ASN A 292 5.34 2.64 25.27
CA ASN A 292 6.54 2.90 24.46
C ASN A 292 6.25 3.55 23.09
N VAL A 293 4.99 3.85 22.77
CA VAL A 293 4.64 4.54 21.52
C VAL A 293 4.42 6.02 21.85
N LYS A 294 5.36 6.88 21.46
CA LYS A 294 5.25 8.36 21.57
C LYS A 294 4.27 8.94 20.54
N VAL A 295 3.12 8.31 20.32
CA VAL A 295 2.17 8.72 19.29
C VAL A 295 0.86 9.09 19.99
N PRO A 296 0.29 10.28 19.73
CA PRO A 296 -1.06 10.58 20.19
C PRO A 296 -2.02 9.52 19.65
N ALA A 297 -2.99 9.12 20.45
CA ALA A 297 -4.08 8.22 20.07
C ALA A 297 -4.85 8.77 18.85
N LEU A 298 -4.39 8.47 17.64
CA LEU A 298 -4.94 8.95 16.37
C LEU A 298 -5.36 7.75 15.54
N GLY A 299 -6.40 7.90 14.72
CA GLY A 299 -6.90 6.86 13.82
C GLY A 299 -5.91 6.59 12.69
N ILE A 300 -4.76 6.01 13.04
CA ILE A 300 -3.65 5.67 12.17
C ILE A 300 -4.00 4.41 11.37
N LEU A 301 -3.44 4.33 10.16
CA LEU A 301 -3.44 3.22 9.20
C LEU A 301 -3.71 1.81 9.81
N THR A 302 -3.06 1.44 10.91
CA THR A 302 -3.14 0.11 11.53
C THR A 302 -4.32 -0.11 12.52
N PHE A 303 -5.03 0.93 12.95
CA PHE A 303 -6.14 0.78 13.92
C PHE A 303 -7.35 0.04 13.34
N HIS A 304 -7.55 0.13 12.02
CA HIS A 304 -8.56 -0.65 11.32
C HIS A 304 -8.31 -2.15 11.50
N SER A 305 -7.07 -2.61 11.28
CA SER A 305 -6.68 -4.01 11.50
C SER A 305 -6.94 -4.45 12.93
N ALA A 306 -6.51 -3.66 13.92
CA ALA A 306 -6.73 -3.99 15.33
C ALA A 306 -8.23 -4.16 15.64
N PHE A 307 -9.09 -3.24 15.19
CA PHE A 307 -10.54 -3.31 15.42
C PHE A 307 -11.22 -4.52 14.75
N PHE A 308 -10.74 -4.96 13.58
CA PHE A 308 -11.26 -6.17 12.93
C PHE A 308 -10.78 -7.47 13.57
N PHE A 309 -9.60 -7.47 14.21
CA PHE A 309 -9.02 -8.64 14.88
C PHE A 309 -9.38 -8.75 16.37
N THR A 310 -9.69 -7.64 17.04
CA THR A 310 -10.08 -7.59 18.44
C THR A 310 -11.57 -7.32 18.57
N ALA A 311 -12.28 -8.20 19.28
CA ALA A 311 -13.57 -7.82 19.83
C ALA A 311 -13.31 -6.97 21.05
N THR A 312 -13.38 -5.65 20.90
CA THR A 312 -13.83 -4.82 22.03
C THR A 312 -15.32 -5.15 22.22
N PRO A 313 -15.73 -5.72 23.37
CA PRO A 313 -17.13 -5.81 23.69
C PRO A 313 -17.68 -4.38 23.76
N VAL A 314 -18.86 -4.18 23.18
CA VAL A 314 -19.67 -2.98 23.37
C VAL A 314 -20.05 -2.86 24.84
#